data_AF-A0A2G6L4C0-F1
#
_entry.id   AF-A0A2G6L4C0-F1
#
_cell.length_a   1.000
_cell.length_b   1.000
_cell.length_c   1.000
_cell.angle_alpha   90.00
_cell.angle_beta   90.00
_cell.angle_gamma   90.00
#
_symmetry.space_group_name_H-M   'P 1'
#
loop_
_entity.id
_entity.type
_entity.pdbx_description
1 polymer ?
#
loop_
_entity_poly.entity_id
_entity_poly.type
_entity_poly.pdbx_seq_one_letter_code
_entity_poly.pdbx_strand_id
1 'polypeptide(L)'
;MMSHQEVVGYLVFQKVVIAGANTISSPITVLLACHDLQVQAYRTSKYSDYTFNQTRNPIKKDGKTASIIEEGKCRVMMSFVVEVLGDDELSAEQKQQLPQNAEMWIQQSRIAGGSVQHLGAQVRFVETESIDDVAMLLTPAFVLMDAQEEFAQLITQSQQQNPEITALDVLLDVATLHHEPQIQANGKVKWTTRTIKQGHGWLVPMPVGYQGIADLYA
;
A
#
# COMPACT_ATOMS: atom_id res chain seq x y z
N MET A 1 -3.31 18.50 28.69
CA MET A 1 -2.82 17.25 29.29
C MET A 1 -2.98 16.18 28.23
N MET A 2 -1.90 15.85 27.51
CA MET A 2 -1.90 14.68 26.64
C MET A 2 -1.87 13.47 27.57
N SER A 3 -2.93 12.66 27.61
CA SER A 3 -2.88 11.36 28.28
C SER A 3 -1.83 10.53 27.54
N HIS A 4 -0.81 10.07 28.27
CA HIS A 4 0.15 9.09 27.76
C HIS A 4 -0.60 7.76 27.62
N GLN A 5 -1.24 7.54 26.47
CA GLN A 5 -1.83 6.25 26.17
C GLN A 5 -0.70 5.30 25.77
N GLU A 6 -0.63 4.14 26.42
CA GLU A 6 0.34 3.09 26.10
C GLU A 6 -0.29 2.05 25.16
N VAL A 7 0.55 1.31 24.42
CA VAL A 7 0.10 0.23 23.54
C VAL A 7 -0.22 -0.98 24.40
N VAL A 8 -1.52 -1.23 24.61
CA VAL A 8 -2.02 -2.34 25.44
C VAL A 8 -2.20 -3.64 24.65
N GLY A 9 -2.05 -3.59 23.33
CA GLY A 9 -2.05 -4.76 22.44
C GLY A 9 -2.37 -4.40 21.00
N TYR A 10 -2.65 -5.42 20.20
CA TYR A 10 -2.85 -5.28 18.75
C TYR A 10 -4.11 -6.01 18.30
N LEU A 11 -4.90 -5.36 17.43
CA LEU A 11 -5.97 -6.02 16.68
C LEU A 11 -5.44 -6.48 15.32
N VAL A 12 -5.52 -7.78 15.08
CA VAL A 12 -5.11 -8.41 13.83
C VAL A 12 -6.35 -8.77 13.02
N PHE A 13 -6.59 -8.03 11.94
CA PHE A 13 -7.59 -8.34 10.93
C PHE A 13 -6.94 -9.22 9.85
N GLN A 14 -7.51 -10.39 9.58
CA GLN A 14 -6.89 -11.35 8.67
C GLN A 14 -7.64 -11.49 7.36
N LYS A 15 -6.91 -11.36 6.25
CA LYS A 15 -7.40 -11.65 4.89
C LYS A 15 -8.74 -10.97 4.60
N VAL A 16 -8.83 -9.69 4.93
CA VAL A 16 -9.96 -8.81 4.62
C VAL A 16 -10.01 -8.64 3.10
N VAL A 17 -11.10 -9.10 2.50
CA VAL A 17 -11.30 -9.02 1.05
C VAL A 17 -12.08 -7.76 0.73
N ILE A 18 -11.44 -6.84 0.01
CA ILE A 18 -11.99 -5.55 -0.38
C ILE A 18 -12.21 -5.54 -1.88
N ALA A 19 -13.43 -5.18 -2.30
CA ALA A 19 -13.81 -5.09 -3.70
C ALA A 19 -13.97 -3.62 -4.14
N GLY A 20 -13.27 -3.23 -5.20
CA GLY A 20 -13.35 -1.88 -5.77
C GLY A 20 -12.56 -0.85 -4.97
N ALA A 21 -11.38 -1.23 -4.46
CA ALA A 21 -10.47 -0.29 -3.81
C ALA A 21 -9.73 0.57 -4.87
N ASN A 22 -9.46 1.83 -4.51
CA ASN A 22 -8.82 2.83 -5.34
C ASN A 22 -7.52 3.37 -4.69
N THR A 23 -7.59 3.91 -3.47
CA THR A 23 -6.43 4.46 -2.75
C THR A 23 -6.56 4.25 -1.24
N ILE A 24 -5.54 3.67 -0.61
CA ILE A 24 -5.50 3.45 0.85
C ILE A 24 -4.62 4.54 1.46
N SER A 25 -5.18 5.37 2.33
CA SER A 25 -4.45 6.27 3.21
C SER A 25 -5.07 6.17 4.61
N SER A 26 -4.26 5.86 5.63
CA SER A 26 -4.72 5.78 7.02
C SER A 26 -3.93 6.79 7.87
N PRO A 27 -4.60 7.58 8.72
CA PRO A 27 -3.95 8.47 9.69
C PRO A 27 -3.54 7.76 10.99
N ILE A 28 -3.80 6.45 11.12
CA ILE A 28 -3.48 5.62 12.29
C ILE A 28 -2.25 4.77 11.97
N THR A 29 -1.41 4.48 12.96
CA THR A 29 -0.35 3.46 12.88
C THR A 29 -0.99 2.10 12.57
N VAL A 30 -0.90 1.69 11.31
CA VAL A 30 -1.46 0.43 10.83
C VAL A 30 -0.42 -0.27 9.99
N LEU A 31 -0.12 -1.52 10.34
CA LEU A 31 0.66 -2.39 9.48
C LEU A 31 -0.24 -2.93 8.37
N LEU A 32 0.20 -2.72 7.12
CA LEU A 32 -0.50 -3.21 5.94
C LEU A 32 0.22 -4.44 5.39
N ALA A 33 -0.50 -5.56 5.32
CA ALA A 33 0.02 -6.81 4.79
C ALA A 33 -0.86 -7.29 3.61
N CYS A 34 -0.32 -7.26 2.40
CA CYS A 34 -1.04 -7.64 1.18
C CYS A 34 -0.82 -9.12 0.85
N HIS A 35 -1.89 -9.89 0.75
CA HIS A 35 -1.87 -11.31 0.33
C HIS A 35 -2.08 -11.45 -1.17
N ASP A 36 -2.98 -10.65 -1.74
CA ASP A 36 -3.33 -10.70 -3.16
C ASP A 36 -3.85 -9.34 -3.62
N LEU A 37 -3.45 -8.95 -4.84
CA LEU A 37 -3.86 -7.69 -5.47
C LEU A 37 -4.17 -7.94 -6.94
N GLN A 38 -5.45 -7.83 -7.29
CA GLN A 38 -5.93 -7.98 -8.65
C GLN A 38 -6.46 -6.65 -9.18
N VAL A 39 -5.63 -5.94 -9.95
CA VAL A 39 -6.02 -4.70 -10.63
C VAL A 39 -6.96 -5.01 -11.79
N GLN A 40 -8.07 -4.26 -11.91
CA GLN A 40 -8.99 -4.35 -13.03
C GLN A 40 -8.45 -3.53 -14.21
N ALA A 41 -7.44 -4.08 -14.87
CA ALA A 41 -6.83 -3.49 -16.05
C ALA A 41 -6.85 -4.47 -17.22
N TYR A 42 -6.75 -3.91 -18.42
CA TYR A 42 -6.70 -4.63 -19.68
C TYR A 42 -5.57 -4.07 -20.53
N ARG A 43 -4.92 -4.92 -21.31
CA ARG A 43 -3.99 -4.51 -22.37
C ARG A 43 -4.28 -5.32 -23.63
N THR A 44 -4.18 -4.67 -24.78
CA THR A 44 -4.49 -5.28 -26.07
C THR A 44 -3.42 -6.28 -26.51
N SER A 45 -2.15 -6.01 -26.20
CA SER A 45 -1.01 -6.85 -26.56
C SER A 45 0.03 -6.88 -25.43
N LYS A 46 1.02 -7.76 -25.55
CA LYS A 46 2.10 -7.90 -24.54
C LYS A 46 2.94 -6.63 -24.40
N TYR A 47 3.02 -5.81 -25.45
CA TYR A 47 3.89 -4.63 -25.54
C TYR A 47 3.13 -3.30 -25.46
N SER A 48 1.80 -3.35 -25.28
CA SER A 48 1.00 -2.15 -25.05
C SER A 48 0.86 -1.88 -23.56
N ASP A 49 0.67 -0.61 -23.24
CA ASP A 49 0.34 -0.17 -21.89
C ASP A 49 -1.00 -0.76 -21.41
N TYR A 50 -1.14 -0.84 -20.09
CA TYR A 50 -2.40 -1.20 -19.47
C TYR A 50 -3.34 -0.01 -19.44
N THR A 51 -4.61 -0.27 -19.72
CA THR A 51 -5.73 0.66 -19.55
C THR A 51 -6.67 0.12 -18.47
N PHE A 52 -7.29 1.01 -17.68
CA PHE A 52 -8.22 0.60 -16.64
C PHE A 52 -9.57 0.15 -17.22
N ASN A 53 -10.14 -0.90 -16.64
CA ASN A 53 -11.50 -1.34 -16.98
C ASN A 53 -12.51 -0.38 -16.34
N GLN A 54 -13.29 0.31 -17.18
CA GLN A 54 -14.24 1.33 -16.73
C GLN A 54 -15.66 0.79 -16.56
N THR A 55 -16.43 1.46 -15.70
CA THR A 55 -17.87 1.20 -15.54
C THR A 55 -18.69 2.25 -16.30
N ARG A 56 -19.82 1.83 -16.86
CA ARG A 56 -20.72 2.76 -17.55
C ARG A 56 -21.56 3.55 -16.55
N ASN A 57 -21.41 4.86 -16.58
CA ASN A 57 -22.22 5.77 -15.77
C ASN A 57 -23.66 5.84 -16.30
N PRO A 58 -24.64 6.15 -15.43
CA PRO A 58 -26.01 6.43 -15.84
C PRO A 58 -26.06 7.50 -16.93
N ILE A 59 -27.05 7.41 -17.81
CA ILE A 59 -27.28 8.43 -18.84
C ILE A 59 -27.69 9.76 -18.22
N LYS A 60 -27.41 10.85 -18.92
CA LYS A 60 -27.81 12.19 -18.51
C LYS A 60 -29.32 12.37 -18.62
N LYS A 61 -29.84 13.45 -18.01
CA LYS A 61 -31.28 13.82 -18.08
C LYS A 61 -31.79 14.00 -19.50
N ASP A 62 -30.93 14.39 -20.45
CA ASP A 62 -31.24 14.55 -21.87
C ASP A 62 -31.19 13.23 -22.67
N GLY A 63 -30.95 12.10 -21.99
CA GLY A 63 -30.82 10.77 -22.60
C GLY A 63 -29.45 10.49 -23.23
N LYS A 64 -28.52 11.45 -23.21
CA LYS A 64 -27.18 11.26 -23.79
C LYS A 64 -26.25 10.53 -22.84
N THR A 65 -25.18 9.95 -23.38
CA THR A 65 -24.13 9.31 -22.60
C THR A 65 -23.40 10.32 -21.72
N ALA A 66 -23.18 9.94 -20.46
CA ALA A 66 -22.28 10.67 -19.58
C ALA A 66 -20.84 10.55 -20.08
N SER A 67 -20.02 11.57 -19.80
CA SER A 67 -18.59 11.50 -20.06
C SER A 67 -17.97 10.38 -19.21
N ILE A 68 -16.99 9.68 -19.79
CA ILE A 68 -16.23 8.67 -19.06
C ILE A 68 -15.18 9.40 -18.23
N ILE A 69 -15.17 9.12 -16.93
CA ILE A 69 -14.12 9.55 -16.00
C ILE A 69 -13.36 8.27 -15.67
N GLU A 70 -12.06 8.24 -15.96
CA GLU A 70 -11.26 7.05 -15.69
C GLU A 70 -11.05 6.86 -14.19
N GLU A 71 -11.40 5.68 -13.70
CA GLU A 71 -11.20 5.27 -12.31
C GLU A 71 -10.54 3.89 -12.30
N GLY A 72 -9.38 3.78 -11.64
CA GLY A 72 -8.71 2.50 -11.42
C GLY A 72 -9.38 1.75 -10.28
N LYS A 73 -9.74 0.48 -10.50
CA LYS A 73 -10.35 -0.39 -9.47
C LYS A 73 -9.50 -1.62 -9.27
N CYS A 74 -9.42 -2.10 -8.04
CA CYS A 74 -8.83 -3.41 -7.75
C CYS A 74 -9.69 -4.23 -6.79
N ARG A 75 -9.44 -5.54 -6.80
CA ARG A 75 -9.80 -6.44 -5.70
C ARG A 75 -8.52 -6.71 -4.93
N VAL A 76 -8.55 -6.55 -3.62
CA VAL A 76 -7.39 -6.74 -2.77
C VAL A 76 -7.76 -7.61 -1.57
N MET A 77 -6.85 -8.48 -1.17
CA MET A 77 -6.91 -9.23 0.07
C MET A 77 -5.78 -8.75 0.97
N MET A 78 -6.13 -8.10 2.08
CA MET A 78 -5.15 -7.56 3.03
C MET A 78 -5.40 -8.02 4.45
N SER A 79 -4.35 -8.17 5.22
CA SER A 79 -4.41 -8.19 6.67
C SER A 79 -3.97 -6.83 7.21
N PHE A 80 -4.56 -6.43 8.34
CA PHE A 80 -4.24 -5.20 9.05
C PHE A 80 -3.83 -5.54 10.48
N VAL A 81 -2.79 -4.88 10.98
CA VAL A 81 -2.47 -4.88 12.42
C VAL A 81 -2.62 -3.47 12.92
N VAL A 82 -3.51 -3.28 13.89
CA VAL A 82 -3.87 -1.97 14.42
C VAL A 82 -3.51 -1.95 15.90
N GLU A 83 -2.76 -0.94 16.31
CA GLU A 83 -2.43 -0.71 17.72
C GLU A 83 -3.69 -0.36 18.52
N VAL A 84 -3.84 -1.00 19.68
CA VAL A 84 -4.86 -0.66 20.66
C VAL A 84 -4.19 0.17 21.74
N LEU A 85 -4.61 1.42 21.87
CA LEU A 85 -4.13 2.36 22.86
C LEU A 85 -5.05 2.35 24.08
N GLY A 86 -4.47 2.31 25.28
CA GLY A 86 -5.20 2.31 26.54
C GLY A 86 -4.37 2.85 27.69
N ASP A 87 -5.05 3.30 28.74
CA ASP A 87 -4.39 3.78 29.97
C ASP A 87 -4.11 2.63 30.96
N ASP A 88 -4.87 1.53 30.88
CA ASP A 88 -4.77 0.34 31.73
C ASP A 88 -4.86 -0.95 30.87
N GLU A 89 -4.41 -2.08 31.43
CA GLU A 89 -4.63 -3.39 30.81
C GLU A 89 -6.12 -3.68 30.60
N LEU A 90 -6.46 -4.18 29.42
CA LEU A 90 -7.83 -4.56 29.09
C LEU A 90 -8.30 -5.75 29.94
N SER A 91 -9.54 -5.68 30.44
CA SER A 91 -10.18 -6.80 31.14
C SER A 91 -10.40 -7.99 30.21
N ALA A 92 -10.55 -9.20 30.76
CA ALA A 92 -10.82 -10.40 29.97
C ALA A 92 -12.08 -10.27 29.09
N GLU A 93 -13.11 -9.58 29.59
CA GLU A 93 -14.32 -9.30 28.82
C GLU A 93 -14.05 -8.34 27.66
N GLN A 94 -13.26 -7.29 27.89
CA GLN A 94 -12.87 -6.34 26.83
C GLN A 94 -12.02 -7.02 25.75
N LYS A 95 -11.05 -7.85 26.14
CA LYS A 95 -10.23 -8.64 25.21
C LYS A 95 -11.07 -9.57 24.33
N GLN A 96 -12.21 -10.07 24.83
CA GLN A 96 -13.13 -10.91 24.07
C GLN A 96 -14.10 -10.12 23.17
N GLN A 97 -14.63 -8.99 23.67
CA GLN A 97 -15.61 -8.17 22.95
C GLN A 97 -14.98 -7.31 21.86
N LEU A 98 -13.77 -6.80 22.08
CA LEU A 98 -13.12 -5.86 21.17
C LEU A 98 -12.93 -6.45 19.75
N PRO A 99 -12.44 -7.69 19.56
CA PRO A 99 -12.35 -8.29 18.23
C PRO A 99 -13.71 -8.47 17.55
N GLN A 100 -14.76 -8.84 18.30
CA GLN A 100 -16.11 -9.02 17.75
C GLN A 100 -16.70 -7.70 17.26
N ASN A 101 -16.53 -6.63 18.05
CA ASN A 101 -16.94 -5.29 17.68
C ASN A 101 -16.16 -4.79 16.46
N ALA A 102 -14.84 -4.99 16.46
CA ALA A 102 -13.97 -4.62 15.36
C ALA A 102 -14.34 -5.32 14.05
N GLU A 103 -14.70 -6.61 14.11
CA GLU A 103 -15.19 -7.37 12.97
C GLU A 103 -16.51 -6.77 12.43
N MET A 104 -17.44 -6.40 13.31
CA MET A 104 -18.68 -5.76 12.89
C MET A 104 -18.41 -4.40 12.21
N TRP A 105 -17.54 -3.58 12.80
CA TRP A 105 -17.22 -2.25 12.28
C TRP A 105 -16.55 -2.31 10.91
N ILE A 106 -15.58 -3.20 10.72
CA ILE A 106 -14.86 -3.29 9.44
C ILE A 106 -15.78 -3.80 8.32
N GLN A 107 -16.71 -4.72 8.61
CA GLN A 107 -17.69 -5.20 7.63
C GLN A 107 -18.68 -4.11 7.19
N GLN A 108 -18.98 -3.14 8.05
CA GLN A 108 -19.85 -2.00 7.74
C GLN A 108 -19.11 -0.83 7.09
N SER A 109 -17.78 -0.93 6.97
CA SER A 109 -16.91 0.14 6.47
C SER A 109 -16.57 -0.02 4.98
N ARG A 110 -16.04 1.06 4.41
CA ARG A 110 -15.36 1.04 3.11
C ARG A 110 -13.87 1.27 3.31
N ILE A 111 -13.06 0.53 2.57
CA ILE A 111 -11.60 0.68 2.57
C ILE A 111 -11.20 1.11 1.16
N ALA A 112 -10.52 2.26 1.07
CA ALA A 112 -10.07 2.83 -0.19
C ALA A 112 -11.18 3.03 -1.24
N GLY A 113 -12.40 3.36 -0.80
CA GLY A 113 -13.59 3.46 -1.66
C GLY A 113 -14.29 2.11 -1.95
N GLY A 114 -13.59 0.99 -1.74
CA GLY A 114 -14.10 -0.36 -1.92
C GLY A 114 -14.94 -0.86 -0.75
N SER A 115 -15.81 -1.83 -1.02
CA SER A 115 -16.63 -2.50 0.01
C SER A 115 -15.92 -3.73 0.55
N VAL A 116 -15.88 -3.88 1.87
CA VAL A 116 -15.43 -5.11 2.53
C VAL A 116 -16.46 -6.21 2.26
N GLN A 117 -16.02 -7.33 1.66
CA GLN A 117 -16.89 -8.44 1.28
C GLN A 117 -16.98 -9.49 2.38
N HIS A 118 -15.83 -9.89 2.91
CA HIS A 118 -15.70 -10.85 4.01
C HIS A 118 -14.29 -10.77 4.60
N LEU A 119 -14.12 -11.39 5.77
CA LEU A 119 -12.83 -11.67 6.39
C LEU A 119 -12.51 -13.15 6.22
N GLY A 120 -11.24 -13.47 5.97
CA GLY A 120 -10.80 -14.86 5.84
C GLY A 120 -10.66 -15.59 7.18
N ALA A 121 -10.59 -14.85 8.29
CA ALA A 121 -10.64 -15.38 9.65
C ALA A 121 -11.18 -14.30 10.62
N GLN A 122 -11.59 -14.74 11.82
CA GLN A 122 -12.00 -13.84 12.89
C GLN A 122 -10.88 -12.88 13.27
N VAL A 123 -11.25 -11.65 13.61
CA VAL A 123 -10.31 -10.66 14.16
C VAL A 123 -9.77 -11.21 15.48
N ARG A 124 -8.48 -11.02 15.73
CA ARG A 124 -7.82 -11.46 16.97
C ARG A 124 -7.25 -10.28 17.70
N PHE A 125 -7.39 -10.28 19.02
CA PHE A 125 -6.59 -9.45 19.90
C PHE A 125 -5.31 -10.22 20.24
N VAL A 126 -4.17 -9.57 20.10
CA VAL A 126 -2.84 -10.12 20.43
C VAL A 126 -2.20 -9.19 21.44
N GLU A 127 -1.70 -9.76 22.54
CA GLU A 127 -1.01 -9.01 23.58
C GLU A 127 0.38 -8.58 23.10
N THR A 128 0.88 -7.47 23.64
CA THR A 128 2.17 -6.90 23.23
C THR A 128 3.33 -7.89 23.39
N GLU A 129 3.25 -8.79 24.39
CA GLU A 129 4.24 -9.83 24.68
C GLU A 129 4.26 -10.95 23.64
N SER A 130 3.17 -11.15 22.89
CA SER A 130 3.01 -12.20 21.87
C SER A 130 3.07 -11.64 20.45
N ILE A 131 3.74 -10.49 20.25
CA ILE A 131 3.85 -9.85 18.94
C ILE A 131 4.47 -10.77 17.87
N ASP A 132 5.36 -11.68 18.27
CA ASP A 132 6.00 -12.64 17.35
C ASP A 132 4.98 -13.55 16.64
N ASP A 133 3.83 -13.83 17.27
CA ASP A 133 2.76 -14.61 16.66
C ASP A 133 2.13 -13.88 15.48
N VAL A 134 2.16 -12.54 15.46
CA VAL A 134 1.59 -11.74 14.37
C VAL A 134 2.26 -12.06 13.03
N ALA A 135 3.58 -12.25 12.99
CA ALA A 135 4.29 -12.59 11.76
C ALA A 135 3.77 -13.91 11.15
N MET A 136 3.51 -14.91 11.99
CA MET A 136 2.92 -16.18 11.56
C MET A 136 1.49 -16.00 11.05
N LEU A 137 0.69 -15.14 11.70
CA LEU A 137 -0.69 -14.84 11.28
C LEU A 137 -0.77 -14.08 9.95
N LEU A 138 0.27 -13.31 9.60
CA LEU A 138 0.33 -12.56 8.34
C LEU A 138 0.81 -13.40 7.16
N THR A 139 1.41 -14.57 7.38
CA THR A 139 1.96 -15.40 6.31
C THR A 139 0.86 -15.93 5.37
N PRO A 140 1.02 -15.90 4.03
CA PRO A 140 2.21 -15.51 3.24
C PRO A 140 2.15 -14.09 2.63
N ALA A 141 1.69 -13.08 3.39
CA ALA A 141 1.58 -11.72 2.89
C ALA A 141 2.92 -11.00 2.73
N PHE A 142 2.91 -9.95 1.89
CA PHE A 142 3.96 -8.95 1.81
C PHE A 142 3.56 -7.73 2.65
N VAL A 143 4.46 -7.32 3.55
CA VAL A 143 4.25 -6.15 4.41
C VAL A 143 4.77 -4.91 3.69
N LEU A 144 3.95 -3.85 3.64
CA LEU A 144 4.40 -2.54 3.19
C LEU A 144 5.18 -1.86 4.31
N MET A 145 6.42 -1.50 4.03
CA MET A 145 7.33 -0.84 4.97
C MET A 145 7.73 0.53 4.44
N ASP A 146 8.05 1.45 5.35
CA ASP A 146 8.67 2.71 4.99
C ASP A 146 10.12 2.45 4.54
N ALA A 147 10.53 3.13 3.47
CA ALA A 147 11.86 3.02 2.88
C ALA A 147 12.48 4.41 2.61
N GLN A 148 12.07 5.43 3.40
CA GLN A 148 12.58 6.80 3.28
C GLN A 148 14.09 6.89 3.49
N GLU A 149 14.66 6.13 4.43
CA GLU A 149 16.09 6.15 4.70
C GLU A 149 16.90 5.56 3.54
N GLU A 150 16.48 4.42 3.00
CA GLU A 150 17.07 3.79 1.83
C GLU A 150 16.96 4.72 0.61
N PHE A 151 15.82 5.40 0.45
CA PHE A 151 15.64 6.37 -0.62
C PHE A 151 16.58 7.58 -0.48
N ALA A 152 16.78 8.10 0.73
CA ALA A 152 17.75 9.17 1.00
C ALA A 152 19.21 8.74 0.71
N GLN A 153 19.55 7.48 1.01
CA GLN A 153 20.85 6.91 0.65
C GLN A 153 21.02 6.83 -0.87
N LEU A 154 20.00 6.37 -1.60
CA LEU A 154 20.03 6.33 -3.07
C LEU A 154 20.20 7.72 -3.67
N ILE A 155 19.51 8.74 -3.14
CA ILE A 155 19.69 10.13 -3.59
C ILE A 155 21.14 10.58 -3.40
N THR A 156 21.71 10.35 -2.21
CA THR A 156 23.08 10.74 -1.90
C THR A 156 24.08 10.05 -2.84
N GLN A 157 23.91 8.75 -3.09
CA GLN A 157 24.77 7.99 -4.00
C GLN A 157 24.67 8.47 -5.45
N SER A 158 23.47 8.77 -5.93
CA SER A 158 23.28 9.33 -7.28
C SER A 158 23.90 10.72 -7.42
N GLN A 159 23.76 11.58 -6.41
CA GLN A 159 24.33 12.92 -6.41
C GLN A 159 25.86 12.93 -6.35
N GLN A 160 26.49 11.91 -5.75
CA GLN A 160 27.96 11.75 -5.82
C GLN A 160 28.46 11.53 -7.25
N GLN A 161 27.67 10.88 -8.10
CA GLN A 161 28.03 10.65 -9.50
C GLN A 161 27.67 11.84 -10.40
N ASN A 162 26.53 12.48 -10.12
CA ASN A 162 26.09 13.68 -10.82
C ASN A 162 25.38 14.65 -9.86
N PRO A 163 26.02 15.77 -9.47
CA PRO A 163 25.47 16.73 -8.52
C PRO A 163 24.14 17.38 -8.91
N GLU A 164 23.78 17.38 -10.20
CA GLU A 164 22.54 17.99 -10.70
C GLU A 164 21.31 17.08 -10.57
N ILE A 165 21.49 15.82 -10.13
CA ILE A 165 20.39 14.86 -9.98
C ILE A 165 19.42 15.30 -8.87
N THR A 166 18.14 15.34 -9.20
CA THR A 166 17.07 15.63 -8.25
C THR A 166 16.52 14.36 -7.60
N ALA A 167 15.83 14.50 -6.46
CA ALA A 167 15.13 13.38 -5.83
C ALA A 167 14.06 12.76 -6.74
N LEU A 168 13.42 13.56 -7.61
CA LEU A 168 12.43 13.06 -8.57
C LEU A 168 13.08 12.16 -9.63
N ASP A 169 14.27 12.52 -10.12
CA ASP A 169 15.00 11.69 -11.08
C ASP A 169 15.34 10.32 -10.48
N VAL A 170 15.76 10.30 -9.21
CA VAL A 170 16.03 9.06 -8.47
C VAL A 170 14.75 8.24 -8.28
N LEU A 171 13.62 8.89 -7.95
CA LEU A 171 12.32 8.20 -7.83
C LEU A 171 11.89 7.54 -9.15
N LEU A 172 12.12 8.22 -10.29
CA LEU A 172 11.86 7.67 -11.62
C LEU A 172 12.81 6.52 -11.94
N ASP A 173 14.08 6.61 -11.55
CA ASP A 173 15.06 5.52 -11.71
C ASP A 173 14.67 4.28 -10.87
N VAL A 174 14.14 4.47 -9.65
CA VAL A 174 13.56 3.37 -8.84
C VAL A 174 12.43 2.65 -9.59
N ALA A 175 11.63 3.40 -10.36
CA ALA A 175 10.52 2.85 -11.16
C ALA A 175 10.97 2.21 -12.49
N THR A 176 12.23 2.40 -12.90
CA THR A 176 12.70 2.08 -14.25
C THR A 176 13.68 0.90 -14.27
N LEU A 177 13.65 0.14 -15.37
CA LEU A 177 14.68 -0.84 -15.70
C LEU A 177 15.44 -0.32 -16.92
N HIS A 178 16.74 -0.09 -16.76
CA HIS A 178 17.60 0.39 -17.86
C HIS A 178 18.19 -0.80 -18.60
N HIS A 179 17.94 -0.89 -19.90
CA HIS A 179 18.58 -1.88 -20.76
C HIS A 179 19.77 -1.26 -21.46
N GLU A 180 20.97 -1.68 -21.10
CA GLU A 180 22.24 -1.08 -21.55
C GLU A 180 23.02 -2.08 -22.43
N PRO A 181 23.55 -1.65 -23.58
CA PRO A 181 24.37 -2.50 -24.43
C PRO A 181 25.82 -2.58 -23.94
N GLN A 182 26.33 -3.79 -23.74
CA GLN A 182 27.74 -4.05 -23.44
C GLN A 182 28.43 -4.68 -24.66
N ILE A 183 29.41 -3.98 -25.22
CA ILE A 183 30.23 -4.49 -26.33
C ILE A 183 31.30 -5.41 -25.75
N GLN A 184 31.24 -6.69 -26.11
CA GLN A 184 32.25 -7.66 -25.72
C GLN A 184 33.51 -7.52 -26.59
N ALA A 185 34.65 -8.03 -26.10
CA ALA A 185 35.93 -8.02 -26.82
C ALA A 185 35.87 -8.72 -28.20
N ASN A 186 34.89 -9.60 -28.42
CA ASN A 186 34.64 -10.27 -29.71
C ASN A 186 33.75 -9.46 -30.67
N GLY A 187 33.39 -8.21 -30.35
CA GLY A 187 32.52 -7.34 -31.13
C GLY A 187 31.01 -7.63 -31.00
N LYS A 188 30.60 -8.63 -30.20
CA LYS A 188 29.17 -8.91 -29.97
C LYS A 188 28.59 -7.98 -28.91
N VAL A 189 27.35 -7.53 -29.12
CA VAL A 189 26.60 -6.73 -28.15
C VAL A 189 25.79 -7.64 -27.24
N LYS A 190 26.02 -7.55 -25.93
CA LYS A 190 25.21 -8.20 -24.89
C LYS A 190 24.41 -7.13 -24.17
N TRP A 191 23.09 -7.28 -24.12
CA TRP A 191 22.23 -6.39 -23.33
C TRP A 191 22.25 -6.81 -21.87
N THR A 192 22.42 -5.84 -20.98
CA THR A 192 22.33 -6.02 -19.53
C THR A 192 21.28 -5.09 -18.96
N THR A 193 20.60 -5.52 -17.89
CA THR A 193 19.62 -4.68 -17.19
C THR A 193 20.25 -4.09 -15.94
N ARG A 194 20.18 -2.77 -15.79
CA ARG A 194 20.58 -2.05 -14.58
C ARG A 194 19.34 -1.49 -13.89
N THR A 195 19.34 -1.53 -12.55
CA THR A 195 18.36 -0.86 -11.71
C THR A 195 19.04 -0.43 -10.41
N ILE A 196 18.70 0.76 -9.91
CA ILE A 196 19.27 1.28 -8.66
C ILE A 196 18.76 0.53 -7.42
N LYS A 197 17.68 -0.26 -7.57
CA LYS A 197 17.12 -1.10 -6.50
C LYS A 197 17.95 -2.36 -6.20
N GLN A 198 19.00 -2.64 -6.97
CA GLN A 198 19.79 -3.84 -6.78
C GLN A 198 20.35 -3.90 -5.34
N GLY A 199 20.06 -4.99 -4.63
CA GLY A 199 20.45 -5.16 -3.21
C GLY A 199 19.47 -4.59 -2.18
N HIS A 200 18.46 -3.81 -2.59
CA HIS A 200 17.50 -3.14 -1.69
C HIS A 200 16.11 -3.81 -1.66
N GLY A 201 15.96 -4.97 -2.30
CA GLY A 201 14.67 -5.66 -2.37
C GLY A 201 13.65 -5.01 -3.31
N TRP A 202 12.38 -5.01 -2.92
CA TRP A 202 11.27 -4.52 -3.74
C TRP A 202 10.86 -3.10 -3.36
N LEU A 203 11.63 -2.11 -3.84
CA LEU A 203 11.28 -0.70 -3.69
C LEU A 203 10.24 -0.27 -4.73
N VAL A 204 9.21 0.43 -4.26
CA VAL A 204 8.11 0.96 -5.08
C VAL A 204 7.85 2.43 -4.73
N PRO A 205 7.64 3.31 -5.73
CA PRO A 205 7.15 4.66 -5.49
C PRO A 205 5.75 4.62 -4.88
N MET A 206 5.53 5.37 -3.81
CA MET A 206 4.24 5.46 -3.13
C MET A 206 3.93 6.92 -2.78
N PRO A 207 2.68 7.38 -2.97
CA PRO A 207 2.26 8.67 -2.45
C PRO A 207 2.15 8.59 -0.92
N VAL A 208 2.93 9.39 -0.21
CA VAL A 208 2.97 9.39 1.28
C VAL A 208 2.20 10.54 1.91
N GLY A 209 1.75 11.53 1.15
CA GLY A 209 1.03 12.68 1.69
C GLY A 209 0.75 13.76 0.66
N TYR A 210 0.41 14.95 1.17
CA TYR A 210 0.09 16.13 0.38
C TYR A 210 1.01 17.30 0.76
N GLN A 211 1.32 18.13 -0.22
CA GLN A 211 2.04 19.39 -0.01
C GLN A 211 1.04 20.54 -0.16
N GLY A 212 0.99 21.43 0.83
CA GLY A 212 0.18 22.64 0.77
C GLY A 212 0.65 23.55 -0.38
N ILE A 213 -0.29 23.96 -1.23
CA ILE A 213 -0.05 24.91 -2.33
C ILE A 213 -0.58 26.32 -2.04
N ALA A 214 -1.23 26.51 -0.89
CA ALA A 214 -1.80 27.76 -0.42
C ALA A 214 -1.76 27.80 1.11
N ASP A 215 -1.87 29.00 1.67
CA ASP A 215 -2.02 29.20 3.11
C ASP A 215 -3.31 28.56 3.64
N LEU A 216 -3.32 28.26 4.94
CA LEU A 216 -4.49 27.69 5.60
C LEU A 216 -5.63 28.72 5.61
N TYR A 217 -6.73 28.38 4.93
CA TYR A 217 -7.95 29.18 4.98
C TYR A 217 -8.58 29.16 6.38
N ALA A 218 -9.13 30.30 6.80
CA ALA A 218 -9.76 30.50 8.11
C ALA A 218 -11.12 29.82 8.24
#